data_AF-W7YP45-F1
#
_entry.id   AF-W7YP45-F1
#
_cell.length_a   1.000
_cell.length_b   1.000
_cell.length_c   1.000
_cell.angle_alpha   90.00
_cell.angle_beta   90.00
_cell.angle_gamma   90.00
#
_symmetry.space_group_name_H-M   'P 1'
#
loop_
_entity.id
_entity.type
_entity.pdbx_description
1 polymer ?
#
loop_
_entity_poly.entity_id
_entity_poly.type
_entity_poly.pdbx_seq_one_letter_code
_entity_poly.pdbx_strand_id
1 'polypeptide(L)' 'MVHDLSVSDVSEWMDIHPGTFRKWLHQGTLPSISFQDRAEQFFRIPKFILFADCILKDSYKETHN' A
#
# COMPACT_ATOMS: atom_id res chain seq x y z
N MET A 1 8.61 -4.88 12.22
CA MET A 1 7.23 -5.15 11.76
C MET A 1 6.35 -4.11 12.42
N VAL A 2 5.55 -3.38 11.66
CA VAL A 2 4.60 -2.39 12.21
C VAL A 2 3.30 -3.15 12.42
N HIS A 3 3.01 -3.42 13.70
CA HIS A 3 1.90 -4.20 14.24
C HIS A 3 1.96 -5.69 13.85
N ASP A 4 1.66 -6.60 14.78
CA ASP A 4 1.68 -8.07 14.61
C ASP A 4 0.59 -8.59 13.64
N LEU A 5 0.43 -7.92 12.50
CA LEU A 5 -0.57 -8.19 11.49
C LEU A 5 0.01 -9.17 10.49
N SER A 6 -0.61 -10.34 10.38
CA SER A 6 -0.20 -11.28 9.34
C SER A 6 -0.66 -10.77 7.98
N VAL A 7 0.15 -11.02 6.95
CA VAL A 7 -0.21 -10.75 5.55
C VAL A 7 -1.56 -11.39 5.21
N SER A 8 -1.85 -12.57 5.77
CA SER A 8 -3.11 -13.27 5.57
C SER A 8 -4.29 -12.52 6.15
N ASP A 9 -4.20 -12.05 7.40
CA ASP A 9 -5.32 -11.36 8.08
C ASP A 9 -5.66 -10.04 7.40
N VAL A 10 -4.64 -9.27 7.01
CA VAL A 10 -4.86 -8.01 6.29
C VAL A 10 -5.43 -8.28 4.91
N SER A 11 -5.01 -9.35 4.25
CA SER A 11 -5.52 -9.74 2.94
C SER A 11 -6.99 -10.16 3.00
N GLU A 12 -7.38 -10.91 4.03
CA GLU A 12 -8.78 -11.29 4.27
C GLU A 12 -9.65 -10.06 4.57
N TRP A 13 -9.18 -9.17 5.47
CA TRP A 13 -9.91 -7.94 5.78
C TRP A 13 -10.07 -7.04 4.56
N MET A 14 -9.00 -6.88 3.78
CA MET A 14 -9.02 -6.05 2.59
C MET A 14 -9.72 -6.73 1.42
N ASP A 15 -10.17 -7.99 1.52
CA ASP A 15 -10.71 -8.78 0.41
C ASP A 15 -9.77 -8.77 -0.81
N ILE A 16 -8.51 -9.15 -0.56
CA ILE A 16 -7.43 -9.22 -1.54
C ILE A 16 -6.76 -10.59 -1.42
N HIS A 17 -6.32 -11.16 -2.54
CA HIS A 17 -5.48 -12.35 -2.49
C HIS A 17 -4.13 -12.06 -1.78
N PRO A 18 -3.66 -12.89 -0.83
CA PRO A 18 -2.40 -12.66 -0.10
C PRO A 18 -1.17 -12.48 -0.97
N GLY A 19 -1.13 -13.14 -2.12
CA GLY A 19 -0.06 -12.96 -3.10
C GLY A 19 -0.03 -11.55 -3.71
N THR A 20 -1.18 -10.91 -3.89
CA THR A 20 -1.29 -9.54 -4.41
C THR A 20 -0.85 -8.54 -3.36
N PHE A 21 -1.31 -8.70 -2.12
CA PHE A 21 -0.88 -7.87 -1.00
C PHE A 21 0.63 -7.97 -0.75
N ARG A 22 1.19 -9.19 -0.80
CA ARG A 22 2.64 -9.42 -0.70
C ARG A 22 3.43 -8.77 -1.82
N LYS A 23 2.97 -8.86 -3.08
CA LYS A 23 3.61 -8.19 -4.22
C LYS A 23 3.65 -6.68 -4.00
N TRP A 24 2.54 -6.09 -3.59
CA TRP A 24 2.47 -4.66 -3.28
C TRP A 24 3.48 -4.26 -2.20
N LEU A 25 3.50 -4.97 -1.06
CA LEU A 25 4.43 -4.70 0.04
C LEU A 25 5.90 -4.75 -0.38
N HIS A 26 6.29 -5.68 -1.25
CA HIS A 26 7.69 -5.86 -1.63
C HIS A 26 8.12 -5.06 -2.86
N GLN A 27 7.22 -4.80 -3.79
CA GLN A 27 7.55 -4.13 -5.05
C GLN A 27 7.53 -2.60 -4.91
N GLY A 28 6.93 -2.06 -3.84
CA GLY A 28 6.85 -0.62 -3.61
C GLY A 28 6.05 0.10 -4.70
N THR A 29 5.13 -0.61 -5.35
CA THR A 29 4.24 -0.06 -6.37
C THR A 29 3.07 0.63 -5.69
N LEU A 30 2.69 1.81 -6.18
CA LEU A 30 1.46 2.46 -5.73
C LEU A 30 0.25 1.59 -6.12
N PRO A 31 -0.59 1.14 -5.17
CA PRO A 31 -1.73 0.29 -5.49
C PRO A 31 -2.89 1.12 -6.08
N SER A 32 -3.92 0.46 -6.62
CA SER A 32 -5.11 1.14 -7.13
C SER A 32 -5.80 1.96 -6.03
N ILE A 33 -6.55 3.00 -6.42
CA ILE A 33 -7.30 3.86 -5.48
C ILE A 33 -8.17 3.04 -4.54
N SER A 34 -8.86 2.02 -5.04
CA SER A 34 -9.67 1.10 -4.22
C SER A 34 -8.89 0.43 -3.09
N PHE A 35 -7.63 0.06 -3.31
CA PHE A 35 -6.78 -0.53 -2.29
C PHE A 35 -6.19 0.52 -1.36
N GLN A 36 -5.90 1.72 -1.86
CA GLN A 36 -5.50 2.84 -1.02
C GLN A 36 -6.62 3.21 -0.03
N ASP A 37 -7.87 3.23 -0.48
CA ASP A 37 -9.05 3.52 0.35
C ASP A 37 -9.24 2.45 1.43
N ARG A 38 -9.13 1.16 1.05
CA ARG A 38 -9.20 0.05 2.01
C ARG A 38 -8.07 0.13 3.05
N ALA A 39 -6.84 0.46 2.64
CA ALA A 39 -5.71 0.60 3.55
C ALA A 39 -5.89 1.78 4.51
N GLU A 40 -6.36 2.93 4.01
CA GLU A 40 -6.69 4.11 4.83
C GLU A 40 -7.78 3.78 5.87
N GLN A 41 -8.81 3.02 5.48
CA GLN A 41 -9.86 2.57 6.39
C GLN A 41 -9.34 1.59 7.45
N PHE A 42 -8.47 0.65 7.08
CA PHE A 42 -7.90 -0.35 7.98
C PHE A 42 -6.96 0.27 9.01
N PHE A 43 -5.94 0.98 8.54
CA PHE A 43 -4.90 1.55 9.39
C PHE A 43 -5.36 2.82 10.10
N ARG A 44 -6.47 3.44 9.66
CA ARG A 44 -6.93 4.76 10.12
C ARG A 44 -5.88 5.86 9.95
N ILE A 45 -5.03 5.71 8.93
CA ILE A 45 -3.98 6.65 8.55
C ILE A 45 -4.30 7.18 7.15
N PRO A 46 -4.24 8.50 6.91
CA PRO A 46 -4.48 9.07 5.59
C PRO A 46 -3.61 8.47 4.50
N LYS A 47 -4.18 8.24 3.32
CA LYS A 47 -3.46 7.62 2.18
C LYS A 47 -2.20 8.39 1.77
N PHE A 48 -2.22 9.73 1.80
CA PHE A 48 -1.04 10.54 1.46
C PHE A 48 0.16 10.30 2.40
N ILE A 49 -0.09 9.82 3.63
CA ILE A 49 0.95 9.40 4.57
C ILE A 49 1.37 7.96 4.28
N LEU A 50 0.41 7.03 4.15
CA LEU A 50 0.68 5.61 3.89
C LEU A 50 1.49 5.36 2.61
N PHE A 51 1.30 6.22 1.60
CA PHE A 51 1.86 6.06 0.25
C PHE A 51 2.90 7.13 -0.12
N ALA A 52 3.36 7.93 0.84
CA ALA A 52 4.28 9.05 0.57
C ALA A 52 5.52 8.61 -0.23
N ASP A 53 6.14 7.49 0.15
CA ASP A 53 7.34 6.97 -0.51
C ASP A 53 7.10 6.58 -1.98
N CYS A 54 5.90 6.09 -2.30
CA CYS A 54 5.55 5.73 -3.67
C CYS A 54 5.34 6.98 -4.52
N ILE A 55 4.60 7.96 -3.98
CA ILE A 55 4.30 9.24 -4.65
C ILE A 55 5.59 10.02 -4.91
N LEU A 56 6.46 10.14 -3.91
CA LEU A 56 7.73 10.87 -4.03
C LEU A 56 8.65 10.21 -5.08
N LYS A 57 8.73 8.87 -5.10
CA LYS A 57 9.54 8.14 -6.10
C LYS A 57 9.08 8.39 -7.53
N ASP A 58 7.77 8.45 -7.77
CA ASP A 58 7.25 8.73 -9.11
C ASP A 58 7.53 10.18 -9.52
N SER A 59 7.36 11.14 -8.62
CA SER A 59 7.74 12.55 -8.89
C SER A 59 9.23 12.74 -9.19
N TYR A 60 10.12 11.94 -8.57
CA TYR A 60 11.55 11.95 -8.90
C TYR A 60 11.85 11.39 -10.29
N LYS A 61 11.07 10.41 -10.77
CA LYS A 61 11.24 9.84 -12.12
C LYS A 61 10.76 10.77 -13.22
N GLU A 62 9.66 11.50 -12.99
CA GLU A 62 9.12 12.46 -13.97
C GLU A 62 10.01 13.67 -14.19
N THR A 63 10.83 14.05 -13.20
CA THR A 63 11.73 15.22 -13.29
C THR A 63 13.06 14.93 -13.98
N HIS A 64 13.39 13.65 -14.21
CA HIS A 64 14.69 13.22 -14.75
C HIS A 64 14.54 12.35 -16.01
N ASN A 65 13.44 12.51 -16.74
CA ASN A 65 13.13 11.85 -18.01
C ASN A 65 12.76 12.90 -19.06
#